data_AF-A0A2H3CZI0-F1
#
_entry.id   AF-A0A2H3CZI0-F1
#
_cell.length_a   1.000
_cell.length_b   1.000
_cell.length_c   1.000
_cell.angle_alpha   90.00
_cell.angle_beta   90.00
_cell.angle_gamma   90.00
#
_symmetry.space_group_name_H-M   'P 1'
#
loop_
_entity.id
_entity.type
_entity.pdbx_description
1 polymer ?
#
loop_
_entity_poly.entity_id
_entity_poly.type
_entity_poly.pdbx_seq_one_letter_code
_entity_poly.pdbx_strand_id
1 'polypeptide(L)'
;MDNGSATLKNEDHASYRPELDFDMDEDMKSFDTSSEKVARGHRPAQQGHGHRDEKEDVALSEREEDDYFFGPEEVVAGAGLCKREEDPSQYEPSGPRDEPMDEIQNFDEHYNMPGTFETRQGLGREETRRCGGGKDRQLNHRYDRRMTPLPRKDDQFQRLFQEKRNLVAALSHTQTEASALQRKMVDLQRELHGARNALAREQVHREEDRHLLETRAEELRNAQTFLTKADAYSHADIKNMVDSLNSEIMQLAAFMSDSLHFNDIPLDFSDQHTCNAIDRAKHSLGDRMVDLLQVRNDPDLRELVLQISLQATIARTCESMIRRWHREIKTHNMFVRLYDNVKKKSTPAVAGRWRAMTRAETKYTSEADVQQLCCNLMPANIWSILRIAGWMVPDAKPVLERDFGGRILEISKLMKRVDQAIGEGITSEDLVVFAVEHDTRFNPTSMVDANHNPMSEMITDEETAVACTSDLGLRTTRKVPASSDSQVTKIESRVLMKANVVLWSTLVS
;
A
#
# COMPACT_ATOMS: atom_id res chain seq x y z
N MET A 1 11.69 -27.64 61.00
CA MET A 1 12.21 -27.55 59.62
C MET A 1 12.44 -26.07 59.40
N ASP A 2 13.53 -25.49 59.93
CA ASP A 2 14.89 -25.43 59.32
C ASP A 2 14.80 -24.83 57.91
N ASN A 3 15.52 -23.80 57.48
CA ASN A 3 16.77 -23.11 57.83
C ASN A 3 16.68 -21.72 57.11
N GLY A 4 17.49 -20.69 57.30
CA GLY A 4 18.80 -20.55 57.90
C GLY A 4 19.41 -19.24 57.37
N SER A 5 20.10 -18.54 58.26
CA SER A 5 20.89 -17.34 58.04
C SER A 5 22.17 -17.65 57.26
N ALA A 6 22.66 -16.73 56.42
CA ALA A 6 24.08 -16.69 56.01
C ALA A 6 24.53 -15.28 55.60
N THR A 7 25.39 -14.74 56.45
CA THR A 7 26.32 -13.60 56.32
C THR A 7 27.49 -13.87 55.34
N LEU A 8 28.27 -12.79 55.08
CA LEU A 8 29.64 -12.68 54.51
C LEU A 8 29.65 -12.20 53.04
N LYS A 9 30.50 -11.27 52.57
CA LYS A 9 31.75 -10.68 53.06
C LYS A 9 32.08 -9.44 52.20
N ASN A 10 32.70 -8.43 52.83
CA ASN A 10 33.52 -7.40 52.17
C ASN A 10 34.75 -8.06 51.52
N GLU A 11 35.22 -7.50 50.40
CA GLU A 11 36.65 -7.41 50.08
C GLU A 11 36.89 -6.31 49.04
N ASP A 12 37.76 -5.38 49.43
CA ASP A 12 38.38 -4.33 48.61
C ASP A 12 39.25 -4.94 47.50
N HIS A 13 39.36 -4.26 46.35
CA HIS A 13 40.67 -4.06 45.71
C HIS A 13 40.64 -2.92 44.68
N ALA A 14 41.71 -2.13 44.75
CA ALA A 14 41.98 -0.90 44.05
C ALA A 14 42.47 -1.06 42.59
N SER A 15 42.56 0.11 41.94
CA SER A 15 43.51 0.46 40.87
C SER A 15 43.07 0.20 39.43
N TYR A 16 42.79 1.28 38.68
CA TYR A 16 43.66 1.74 37.58
C TYR A 16 43.12 3.05 36.97
N ARG A 17 43.89 4.13 37.11
CA ARG A 17 43.87 5.33 36.23
C ARG A 17 44.79 5.04 35.03
N PRO A 18 44.52 5.66 33.88
CA PRO A 18 45.61 6.20 33.09
C PRO A 18 45.43 7.70 32.88
N GLU A 19 46.41 8.45 33.39
CA GLU A 19 46.80 9.76 32.90
C GLU A 19 47.43 9.58 31.51
N LEU A 20 47.03 10.42 30.56
CA LEU A 20 47.77 10.63 29.31
C LEU A 20 47.96 12.14 29.15
N ASP A 21 49.14 12.56 29.60
CA ASP A 21 49.80 13.79 29.18
C ASP A 21 50.07 13.72 27.68
N PHE A 22 49.70 14.78 26.97
CA PHE A 22 50.27 15.12 25.68
C PHE A 22 50.58 16.62 25.67
N ASP A 23 51.81 16.93 26.07
CA ASP A 23 52.48 18.16 25.67
C ASP A 23 52.72 18.11 24.15
N MET A 24 52.29 19.15 23.43
CA MET A 24 52.98 19.58 22.22
C MET A 24 53.08 21.09 22.21
N ASP A 25 54.34 21.51 22.18
CA ASP A 25 54.84 22.86 22.08
C ASP A 25 54.37 23.64 20.84
N GLU A 26 54.36 24.95 21.06
CA GLU A 26 54.73 26.07 20.19
C GLU A 26 54.92 25.82 18.69
N ASP A 27 54.18 26.59 17.87
CA ASP A 27 54.84 27.56 17.00
C ASP A 27 53.92 28.63 16.39
N MET A 28 54.37 29.88 16.54
CA MET A 28 54.35 30.98 15.56
C MET A 28 53.09 31.23 14.69
N LYS A 29 52.39 32.35 14.95
CA LYS A 29 52.54 33.58 14.12
C LYS A 29 51.66 34.74 14.64
N SER A 30 52.38 35.79 15.00
CA SER A 30 51.95 37.19 15.03
C SER A 30 51.23 37.62 13.75
N PHE A 31 50.10 38.31 13.88
CA PHE A 31 49.78 39.41 12.96
C PHE A 31 49.10 40.53 13.73
N ASP A 32 49.90 41.55 13.95
CA ASP A 32 49.52 42.91 14.30
C ASP A 32 49.02 43.59 13.02
N THR A 33 47.86 44.26 13.05
CA THR A 33 47.63 45.46 12.22
C THR A 33 46.52 46.30 12.82
N SER A 34 46.96 47.46 13.30
CA SER A 34 46.16 48.63 13.62
C SER A 34 45.48 49.19 12.36
N SER A 35 44.22 49.62 12.49
CA SER A 35 43.73 50.81 11.77
C SER A 35 42.48 51.39 12.42
N GLU A 36 42.74 52.31 13.35
CA GLU A 36 42.16 53.65 13.41
C GLU A 36 41.12 54.00 12.32
N LYS A 37 39.89 54.33 12.72
CA LYS A 37 39.16 55.46 12.11
C LYS A 37 38.16 56.10 13.07
N VAL A 38 38.44 57.37 13.29
CA VAL A 38 37.78 58.35 14.14
C VAL A 38 36.57 58.96 13.42
N ALA A 39 35.45 58.98 14.14
CA ALA A 39 34.46 60.04 14.33
C ALA A 39 33.64 60.67 13.18
N ARG A 40 32.33 60.74 13.50
CA ARG A 40 31.41 61.90 13.46
C ARG A 40 30.83 62.37 12.12
N GLY A 41 29.50 62.37 12.08
CA GLY A 41 28.66 63.24 11.25
C GLY A 41 27.16 62.93 11.44
N HIS A 42 26.55 63.46 12.50
CA HIS A 42 25.39 64.38 12.47
C HIS A 42 24.13 63.97 11.67
N ARG A 43 23.08 63.64 12.45
CA ARG A 43 21.63 63.88 12.21
C ARG A 43 21.35 65.37 11.86
N PRO A 44 20.24 65.76 11.18
CA PRO A 44 18.84 65.66 11.66
C PRO A 44 17.82 65.19 10.60
N ALA A 45 16.82 64.37 10.94
CA ALA A 45 15.47 64.72 11.42
C ALA A 45 14.62 65.54 10.43
N GLN A 46 13.53 64.94 9.92
CA GLN A 46 12.28 65.64 9.66
C GLN A 46 11.08 64.68 9.67
N GLN A 47 10.06 65.12 10.43
CA GLN A 47 8.72 64.56 10.59
C GLN A 47 7.85 64.80 9.34
N GLY A 48 6.84 63.95 9.15
CA GLY A 48 5.73 64.20 8.23
C GLY A 48 4.54 63.28 8.51
N HIS A 49 3.57 63.79 9.28
CA HIS A 49 2.25 63.22 9.49
C HIS A 49 1.41 63.11 8.21
N GLY A 50 0.49 62.14 8.15
CA GLY A 50 -0.62 62.13 7.18
C GLY A 50 -1.63 61.01 7.44
N HIS A 51 -2.78 61.37 8.00
CA HIS A 51 -3.95 60.57 8.36
C HIS A 51 -4.86 60.24 7.15
N ARG A 52 -5.67 59.16 7.31
CA ARG A 52 -7.02 58.91 6.71
C ARG A 52 -7.08 58.55 5.21
N ASP A 53 -7.98 57.70 4.69
CA ASP A 53 -9.32 57.25 5.12
C ASP A 53 -9.60 55.80 4.67
N GLU A 54 -10.53 55.19 5.40
CA GLU A 54 -11.24 53.93 5.15
C GLU A 54 -12.05 53.96 3.85
N LYS A 55 -12.04 52.86 3.08
CA LYS A 55 -13.18 52.44 2.26
C LYS A 55 -13.29 50.92 2.22
N GLU A 56 -14.47 50.47 2.64
CA GLU A 56 -15.01 49.13 2.48
C GLU A 56 -15.00 48.71 1.01
N ASP A 57 -14.50 47.50 0.72
CA ASP A 57 -14.91 46.74 -0.45
C ASP A 57 -15.13 45.28 -0.04
N VAL A 58 -16.40 44.89 -0.11
CA VAL A 58 -16.89 43.52 0.06
C VAL A 58 -16.52 42.75 -1.20
N ALA A 59 -15.53 41.86 -1.11
CA ALA A 59 -15.23 40.88 -2.14
C ALA A 59 -15.04 39.50 -1.51
N LEU A 60 -15.95 38.60 -1.88
CA LEU A 60 -15.90 37.16 -1.63
C LEU A 60 -14.60 36.59 -2.22
N SER A 61 -13.66 36.19 -1.37
CA SER A 61 -12.50 35.40 -1.80
C SER A 61 -12.74 33.94 -1.51
N GLU A 62 -13.16 33.20 -2.53
CA GLU A 62 -12.82 31.78 -2.66
C GLU A 62 -11.30 31.67 -2.69
N ARG A 63 -10.71 31.18 -1.60
CA ARG A 63 -9.29 30.81 -1.56
C ARG A 63 -9.15 29.32 -1.82
N GLU A 64 -8.73 29.00 -3.03
CA GLU A 64 -7.96 27.79 -3.33
C GLU A 64 -6.60 27.93 -2.62
N GLU A 65 -6.51 27.44 -1.39
CA GLU A 65 -5.24 27.26 -0.66
C GLU A 65 -4.81 25.80 -0.80
N ASP A 66 -4.03 25.50 -1.84
CA ASP A 66 -3.22 24.28 -1.95
C ASP A 66 -2.06 24.54 -2.94
N ASP A 67 -1.12 25.40 -2.56
CA ASP A 67 0.20 25.50 -3.20
C ASP A 67 1.22 25.98 -2.16
N TYR A 68 1.92 25.03 -1.54
CA TYR A 68 3.10 25.32 -0.72
C TYR A 68 4.37 24.84 -1.42
N PHE A 69 5.10 25.83 -1.91
CA PHE A 69 6.39 25.80 -2.58
C PHE A 69 7.49 25.62 -1.51
N PHE A 70 8.30 24.55 -1.58
CA PHE A 70 9.58 24.50 -0.87
C PHE A 70 10.65 25.17 -1.74
N GLY A 71 11.40 26.10 -1.16
CA GLY A 71 12.57 26.74 -1.79
C GLY A 71 13.67 25.72 -2.17
N PRO A 72 14.58 26.09 -3.08
CA PRO A 72 15.55 25.15 -3.63
C PRO A 72 16.65 24.81 -2.62
N GLU A 73 16.86 23.52 -2.36
CA GLU A 73 18.13 23.03 -1.81
C GLU A 73 19.20 23.16 -2.91
N GLU A 74 20.11 24.11 -2.74
CA GLU A 74 21.32 24.23 -3.56
C GLU A 74 22.26 23.07 -3.27
N VAL A 75 22.49 22.24 -4.30
CA VAL A 75 23.57 21.28 -4.35
C VAL A 75 24.84 22.02 -4.75
N VAL A 76 25.79 22.13 -3.83
CA VAL A 76 27.15 22.61 -4.09
C VAL A 76 27.85 21.64 -5.02
N ALA A 77 27.92 21.98 -6.32
CA ALA A 77 28.73 21.30 -7.31
C ALA A 77 30.11 21.99 -7.39
N GLY A 78 31.16 21.27 -6.96
CA GLY A 78 32.55 21.64 -7.18
C GLY A 78 32.90 21.55 -8.66
N ALA A 79 33.42 22.64 -9.21
CA ALA A 79 33.89 22.76 -10.57
C ALA A 79 35.18 21.95 -10.81
N GLY A 80 35.21 21.22 -11.92
CA GLY A 80 36.40 20.62 -12.52
C GLY A 80 36.27 20.66 -14.04
N LEU A 81 36.71 21.77 -14.64
CA LEU A 81 36.79 21.99 -16.08
C LEU A 81 37.79 21.03 -16.74
N CYS A 82 37.38 20.33 -17.80
CA CYS A 82 38.27 20.07 -18.93
C CYS A 82 37.45 19.89 -20.22
N LYS A 83 37.59 20.87 -21.12
CA LYS A 83 37.08 20.86 -22.49
C LYS A 83 37.78 19.79 -23.31
N ARG A 84 37.04 19.06 -24.14
CA ARG A 84 37.54 18.56 -25.43
C ARG A 84 36.38 18.38 -26.41
N GLU A 85 36.44 19.18 -27.48
CA GLU A 85 35.68 19.04 -28.72
C GLU A 85 36.16 17.78 -29.46
N GLU A 86 35.27 16.90 -29.92
CA GLU A 86 35.47 16.08 -31.15
C GLU A 86 34.11 15.80 -31.83
N ASP A 87 34.14 15.89 -33.16
CA ASP A 87 33.05 15.90 -34.15
C ASP A 87 32.30 14.55 -34.33
N PRO A 88 31.13 14.54 -35.01
CA PRO A 88 30.29 13.37 -35.21
C PRO A 88 30.64 12.63 -36.52
N SER A 89 30.95 11.33 -36.44
CA SER A 89 30.90 10.49 -37.64
C SER A 89 30.58 9.02 -37.33
N GLN A 90 29.56 8.55 -38.05
CA GLN A 90 29.42 7.22 -38.66
C GLN A 90 29.56 5.99 -37.76
N TYR A 91 28.45 5.27 -37.55
CA TYR A 91 28.36 3.82 -37.77
C TYR A 91 26.88 3.39 -37.72
N GLU A 92 26.28 3.15 -38.90
CA GLU A 92 25.30 2.05 -39.02
C GLU A 92 26.08 0.74 -39.18
N PRO A 93 25.49 -0.41 -38.83
CA PRO A 93 24.99 -1.24 -39.92
C PRO A 93 23.70 -2.04 -39.61
N SER A 94 22.83 -2.06 -40.62
CA SER A 94 22.06 -3.21 -41.14
C SER A 94 21.14 -4.02 -40.21
N GLY A 95 19.83 -3.95 -40.50
CA GLY A 95 18.79 -4.89 -40.03
C GLY A 95 18.89 -6.31 -40.63
N PRO A 96 17.85 -7.16 -40.47
CA PRO A 96 16.64 -6.97 -41.27
C PRO A 96 15.30 -7.23 -40.54
N ARG A 97 14.25 -6.99 -41.33
CA ARG A 97 12.81 -6.84 -41.08
C ARG A 97 12.07 -8.10 -40.66
N ASP A 98 10.88 -7.81 -40.10
CA ASP A 98 9.68 -8.64 -39.99
C ASP A 98 9.49 -9.67 -41.12
N GLU A 99 9.12 -10.90 -40.75
CA GLU A 99 8.23 -11.76 -41.53
C GLU A 99 7.40 -12.70 -40.60
N PRO A 100 6.21 -13.14 -41.05
CA PRO A 100 5.11 -13.62 -40.23
C PRO A 100 5.22 -15.11 -39.87
N MET A 101 4.53 -15.50 -38.80
CA MET A 101 4.44 -16.89 -38.34
C MET A 101 3.58 -17.73 -39.31
N ASP A 102 4.24 -18.55 -40.11
CA ASP A 102 3.63 -19.60 -40.92
C ASP A 102 3.40 -20.90 -40.12
N GLU A 103 2.26 -21.50 -40.45
CA GLU A 103 1.84 -22.90 -40.40
C GLU A 103 2.84 -23.95 -39.88
N ILE A 104 2.47 -24.61 -38.77
CA ILE A 104 3.06 -25.89 -38.36
C ILE A 104 2.07 -27.01 -38.67
N GLN A 105 2.32 -27.71 -39.78
CA GLN A 105 1.86 -29.09 -40.01
C GLN A 105 3.01 -30.06 -39.71
N ASN A 106 2.69 -31.08 -38.90
CA ASN A 106 3.28 -32.42 -38.83
C ASN A 106 4.78 -32.58 -38.54
N PHE A 107 5.10 -33.14 -37.38
CA PHE A 107 5.65 -34.50 -37.19
C PHE A 107 6.15 -34.64 -35.75
N ASP A 108 5.62 -35.61 -34.99
CA ASP A 108 6.48 -36.61 -34.35
C ASP A 108 5.65 -37.81 -33.89
N GLU A 109 5.77 -38.85 -34.71
CA GLU A 109 5.55 -40.24 -34.39
C GLU A 109 6.67 -40.69 -33.43
N HIS A 110 6.33 -41.39 -32.33
CA HIS A 110 6.84 -42.74 -32.04
C HIS A 110 6.75 -43.19 -30.56
N TYR A 111 6.40 -44.49 -30.42
CA TYR A 111 6.62 -45.44 -29.31
C TYR A 111 5.71 -45.29 -28.06
N ASN A 112 5.11 -46.33 -27.47
CA ASN A 112 5.39 -47.78 -27.46
C ASN A 112 4.10 -48.56 -27.13
N MET A 113 3.81 -49.63 -27.89
CA MET A 113 2.97 -50.76 -27.46
C MET A 113 3.75 -52.06 -27.74
N PRO A 114 3.98 -52.93 -26.75
CA PRO A 114 4.58 -54.23 -26.99
C PRO A 114 3.53 -55.27 -27.44
N GLY A 115 3.92 -56.06 -28.44
CA GLY A 115 3.24 -57.26 -28.95
C GLY A 115 3.31 -58.45 -27.99
N THR A 116 3.11 -59.71 -28.37
CA THR A 116 2.81 -60.44 -29.63
C THR A 116 2.71 -61.93 -29.21
N PHE A 117 2.03 -62.78 -30.00
CA PHE A 117 2.39 -64.17 -30.40
C PHE A 117 1.12 -64.76 -31.09
N GLU A 118 1.05 -64.82 -32.43
CA GLU A 118 1.45 -65.94 -33.33
C GLU A 118 0.62 -67.24 -33.11
N THR A 119 0.21 -68.05 -34.10
CA THR A 119 0.80 -68.35 -35.43
C THR A 119 -0.19 -69.06 -36.39
N ARG A 120 0.00 -68.81 -37.70
CA ARG A 120 0.08 -69.73 -38.88
C ARG A 120 -1.14 -70.36 -39.61
N GLN A 121 -1.29 -69.88 -40.85
CA GLN A 121 -1.12 -70.51 -42.19
C GLN A 121 -1.89 -71.78 -42.64
N GLY A 122 -2.42 -71.70 -43.87
CA GLY A 122 -2.54 -72.84 -44.80
C GLY A 122 -3.32 -72.54 -46.08
N LEU A 123 -2.63 -72.50 -47.22
CA LEU A 123 -3.08 -72.13 -48.59
C LEU A 123 -3.86 -73.21 -49.34
N GLY A 124 -4.59 -72.85 -50.42
CA GLY A 124 -4.94 -73.77 -51.51
C GLY A 124 -6.02 -73.30 -52.51
N ARG A 125 -5.59 -72.84 -53.70
CA ARG A 125 -6.26 -72.69 -55.02
C ARG A 125 -7.00 -73.99 -55.47
N GLU A 126 -7.88 -74.12 -56.48
CA GLU A 126 -8.27 -73.41 -57.72
C GLU A 126 -9.52 -74.12 -58.33
N GLU A 127 -10.33 -73.41 -59.15
CA GLU A 127 -11.02 -73.87 -60.40
C GLU A 127 -11.97 -75.12 -60.41
N THR A 128 -13.06 -75.27 -61.17
CA THR A 128 -13.71 -74.56 -62.30
C THR A 128 -15.12 -75.16 -62.58
N ARG A 129 -15.91 -74.46 -63.43
CA ARG A 129 -16.88 -74.94 -64.46
C ARG A 129 -18.39 -75.14 -64.14
N ARG A 130 -19.17 -74.11 -64.53
CA ARG A 130 -20.09 -73.98 -65.71
C ARG A 130 -20.86 -75.19 -66.30
N CYS A 131 -22.06 -74.82 -66.81
CA CYS A 131 -22.99 -75.49 -67.75
C CYS A 131 -24.05 -76.39 -67.08
N GLY A 132 -25.32 -76.43 -67.46
CA GLY A 132 -26.07 -75.84 -68.58
C GLY A 132 -27.38 -76.65 -68.70
N GLY A 133 -28.51 -75.99 -68.94
CA GLY A 133 -29.79 -76.67 -69.19
C GLY A 133 -29.88 -77.23 -70.61
N GLY A 134 -30.73 -78.24 -70.82
CA GLY A 134 -31.21 -78.61 -72.15
C GLY A 134 -31.48 -80.09 -72.41
N LYS A 135 -32.73 -80.49 -72.15
CA LYS A 135 -33.65 -81.31 -72.98
C LYS A 135 -33.28 -82.72 -73.51
N ASP A 136 -34.34 -83.52 -73.48
CA ASP A 136 -34.88 -84.44 -74.51
C ASP A 136 -34.80 -85.97 -74.32
N ARG A 137 -36.04 -86.54 -74.26
CA ARG A 137 -36.56 -87.76 -74.93
C ARG A 137 -36.02 -89.11 -74.40
N GLN A 138 -36.80 -90.19 -74.26
CA GLN A 138 -37.86 -90.73 -75.12
C GLN A 138 -38.59 -91.93 -74.46
N LEU A 139 -39.88 -92.12 -74.84
CA LEU A 139 -40.71 -93.35 -75.07
C LEU A 139 -40.17 -94.75 -74.59
N ASN A 140 -40.93 -95.78 -74.18
CA ASN A 140 -42.34 -96.18 -74.40
C ASN A 140 -42.70 -97.46 -73.59
N HIS A 141 -44.00 -97.66 -73.39
CA HIS A 141 -44.78 -98.94 -73.42
C HIS A 141 -44.97 -99.87 -72.19
N ARG A 142 -46.26 -99.91 -71.78
CA ARG A 142 -47.16 -101.05 -71.44
C ARG A 142 -46.52 -102.38 -71.01
N TYR A 143 -46.96 -102.91 -69.86
CA TYR A 143 -47.89 -104.06 -69.80
C TYR A 143 -48.54 -104.18 -68.41
N ASP A 144 -49.65 -104.92 -68.42
CA ASP A 144 -50.74 -105.05 -67.48
C ASP A 144 -50.49 -106.14 -66.40
N ARG A 145 -51.20 -106.02 -65.27
CA ARG A 145 -51.55 -107.06 -64.26
C ARG A 145 -50.47 -108.00 -63.68
N ARG A 146 -50.30 -107.95 -62.35
CA ARG A 146 -50.82 -108.97 -61.41
C ARG A 146 -50.58 -108.57 -59.95
N MET A 147 -51.62 -108.73 -59.14
CA MET A 147 -51.63 -108.63 -57.68
C MET A 147 -50.65 -109.60 -57.03
N THR A 148 -49.91 -109.11 -56.03
CA THR A 148 -49.51 -109.90 -54.85
C THR A 148 -49.43 -108.94 -53.66
N PRO A 149 -50.09 -109.19 -52.52
CA PRO A 149 -50.15 -108.24 -51.41
C PRO A 149 -48.85 -108.31 -50.61
N LEU A 150 -48.06 -107.25 -50.63
CA LEU A 150 -46.96 -107.08 -49.67
C LEU A 150 -47.51 -106.43 -48.39
N PRO A 151 -47.15 -106.94 -47.20
CA PRO A 151 -47.79 -106.57 -45.95
C PRO A 151 -47.32 -105.20 -45.45
N ARG A 152 -48.30 -104.39 -45.01
CA ARG A 152 -48.22 -103.22 -44.11
C ARG A 152 -46.79 -102.78 -43.69
N LYS A 153 -46.18 -101.88 -44.48
CA LYS A 153 -45.08 -100.98 -44.05
C LYS A 153 -45.40 -99.49 -44.26
N ASP A 154 -46.62 -99.15 -44.67
CA ASP A 154 -47.06 -97.78 -44.92
C ASP A 154 -47.22 -96.96 -43.63
N ASP A 155 -47.63 -97.60 -42.53
CA ASP A 155 -47.80 -96.94 -41.24
C ASP A 155 -46.47 -96.44 -40.64
N GLN A 156 -45.36 -97.16 -40.85
CA GLN A 156 -44.06 -96.80 -40.28
C GLN A 156 -43.43 -95.64 -41.06
N PHE A 157 -43.57 -95.64 -42.39
CA PHE A 157 -43.13 -94.54 -43.24
C PHE A 157 -43.95 -93.27 -43.01
N GLN A 158 -45.28 -93.39 -42.85
CA GLN A 158 -46.13 -92.25 -42.49
C GLN A 158 -45.80 -91.68 -41.11
N ARG A 159 -45.53 -92.53 -40.10
CA ARG A 159 -45.09 -92.07 -38.77
C ARG A 159 -43.77 -91.31 -38.83
N LEU A 160 -42.77 -91.83 -39.55
CA LEU A 160 -41.48 -91.16 -39.73
C LEU A 160 -41.61 -89.85 -40.52
N PHE A 161 -42.50 -89.79 -41.52
CA PHE A 161 -42.79 -88.55 -42.24
C PHE A 161 -43.47 -87.52 -41.34
N GLN A 162 -44.42 -87.94 -40.51
CA GLN A 162 -45.09 -87.09 -39.53
C GLN A 162 -44.10 -86.57 -38.49
N GLU A 163 -43.23 -87.43 -37.97
CA GLU A 163 -42.20 -87.10 -36.99
C GLU A 163 -41.15 -86.15 -37.59
N LYS A 164 -40.68 -86.40 -38.81
CA LYS A 164 -39.81 -85.48 -39.55
C LYS A 164 -40.49 -84.12 -39.74
N ARG A 165 -41.79 -84.09 -40.07
CA ARG A 165 -42.54 -82.84 -40.26
C ARG A 165 -42.70 -82.07 -38.94
N ASN A 166 -42.94 -82.78 -37.84
CA ASN A 166 -43.01 -82.20 -36.49
C ASN A 166 -41.65 -81.66 -36.04
N LEU A 167 -40.56 -82.40 -36.28
CA LEU A 167 -39.20 -81.95 -35.98
C LEU A 167 -38.78 -80.74 -36.83
N VAL A 168 -39.12 -80.73 -38.12
CA VAL A 168 -38.88 -79.57 -39.00
C VAL A 168 -39.69 -78.36 -38.54
N ALA A 169 -40.94 -78.55 -38.12
CA ALA A 169 -41.76 -77.49 -37.55
C ALA A 169 -41.17 -76.95 -36.24
N ALA A 170 -40.76 -77.84 -35.32
CA ALA A 170 -40.11 -77.47 -34.08
C ALA A 170 -38.78 -76.73 -34.31
N LEU A 171 -37.95 -77.22 -35.24
CA LEU A 171 -36.68 -76.60 -35.60
C LEU A 171 -36.89 -75.23 -36.25
N SER A 172 -37.90 -75.09 -37.11
CA SER A 172 -38.28 -73.80 -37.68
C SER A 172 -38.77 -72.82 -36.61
N HIS A 173 -39.53 -73.29 -35.62
CA HIS A 173 -40.01 -72.48 -34.50
C HIS A 173 -38.84 -71.99 -33.63
N THR A 174 -37.93 -72.89 -33.23
CA THR A 174 -36.73 -72.52 -32.48
C THR A 174 -35.81 -71.58 -33.27
N GLN A 175 -35.73 -71.75 -34.59
CA GLN A 175 -34.97 -70.85 -35.47
C GLN A 175 -35.58 -69.44 -35.47
N THR A 176 -36.91 -69.33 -35.48
CA THR A 176 -37.59 -68.02 -35.41
C THR A 176 -37.43 -67.36 -34.05
N GLU A 177 -37.47 -68.13 -32.96
CA GLU A 177 -37.25 -67.61 -31.60
C GLU A 177 -35.82 -67.16 -31.39
N ALA A 178 -34.83 -67.94 -31.83
CA ALA A 178 -33.42 -67.55 -31.81
C ALA A 178 -33.19 -66.26 -32.60
N SER A 179 -33.79 -66.15 -33.78
CA SER A 179 -33.73 -64.93 -34.61
C SER A 179 -34.44 -63.74 -33.94
N ALA A 180 -35.49 -63.96 -33.15
CA ALA A 180 -36.18 -62.91 -32.41
C ALA A 180 -35.37 -62.44 -31.18
N LEU A 181 -34.78 -63.36 -30.43
CA LEU A 181 -33.89 -63.04 -29.30
C LEU A 181 -32.63 -62.32 -29.76
N GLN A 182 -32.05 -62.73 -30.89
CA GLN A 182 -30.86 -62.09 -31.45
C GLN A 182 -31.14 -60.64 -31.87
N ARG A 183 -32.33 -60.38 -32.45
CA ARG A 183 -32.79 -59.00 -32.71
C ARG A 183 -32.92 -58.19 -31.41
N LYS A 184 -33.55 -58.75 -30.38
CA LYS A 184 -33.65 -58.09 -29.06
C LYS A 184 -32.28 -57.78 -28.46
N MET A 185 -31.32 -58.69 -28.56
CA MET A 185 -29.94 -58.47 -28.08
C MET A 185 -29.28 -57.30 -28.80
N VAL A 186 -29.41 -57.23 -30.13
CA VAL A 186 -28.85 -56.14 -30.93
C VAL A 186 -29.50 -54.80 -30.56
N ASP A 187 -30.82 -54.77 -30.36
CA ASP A 187 -31.53 -53.55 -29.96
C ASP A 187 -31.12 -53.09 -28.54
N LEU A 188 -31.03 -54.01 -27.56
CA LEU A 188 -30.52 -53.72 -26.22
C LEU A 188 -29.06 -53.24 -26.23
N GLN A 189 -28.20 -53.83 -27.08
CA GLN A 189 -26.82 -53.35 -27.25
C GLN A 189 -26.78 -51.93 -27.81
N ARG A 190 -27.65 -51.61 -28.77
CA ARG A 190 -27.78 -50.26 -29.33
C ARG A 190 -28.26 -49.26 -28.27
N GLU A 191 -29.26 -49.63 -27.47
CA GLU A 191 -29.75 -48.80 -26.36
C GLU A 191 -28.68 -48.57 -25.29
N LEU A 192 -27.95 -49.62 -24.87
CA LEU A 192 -26.85 -49.50 -23.92
C LEU A 192 -25.73 -48.60 -24.44
N HIS A 193 -25.40 -48.73 -25.73
CA HIS A 193 -24.41 -47.85 -26.35
C HIS A 193 -24.91 -46.39 -26.41
N GLY A 194 -26.17 -46.17 -26.77
CA GLY A 194 -26.80 -44.85 -26.74
C GLY A 194 -26.80 -44.21 -25.35
N ALA A 195 -27.16 -44.99 -24.32
CA ALA A 195 -27.18 -44.56 -22.93
C ALA A 195 -25.77 -44.23 -22.41
N ARG A 196 -24.76 -45.04 -22.74
CA ARG A 196 -23.35 -44.75 -22.40
C ARG A 196 -22.86 -43.46 -23.04
N ASN A 197 -23.16 -43.24 -24.31
CA ASN A 197 -22.76 -42.01 -25.00
C ASN A 197 -23.48 -40.79 -24.42
N ALA A 198 -24.75 -40.93 -24.02
CA ALA A 198 -25.48 -39.87 -23.34
C ALA A 198 -24.88 -39.57 -21.95
N LEU A 199 -24.52 -40.60 -21.18
CA LEU A 199 -23.87 -40.44 -19.89
C LEU A 199 -22.50 -39.76 -20.01
N ALA A 200 -21.68 -40.14 -21.00
CA ALA A 200 -20.38 -39.54 -21.24
C ALA A 200 -20.50 -38.04 -21.59
N ARG A 201 -21.47 -37.67 -22.44
CA ARG A 201 -21.75 -36.25 -22.74
C ARG A 201 -22.17 -35.46 -21.52
N GLU A 202 -23.03 -36.05 -20.70
CA GLU A 202 -23.49 -35.41 -19.46
C GLU A 202 -22.35 -35.25 -18.45
N GLN A 203 -21.43 -36.21 -18.37
CA GLN A 203 -20.24 -36.12 -17.51
C GLN A 203 -19.32 -34.97 -17.94
N VAL A 204 -19.06 -34.82 -19.24
CA VAL A 204 -18.28 -33.71 -19.78
C VAL A 204 -18.95 -32.37 -19.46
N HIS A 205 -20.25 -32.24 -19.69
CA HIS A 205 -20.98 -31.01 -19.33
C HIS A 205 -20.91 -30.68 -17.84
N ARG A 206 -21.01 -31.69 -16.96
CA ARG A 206 -20.88 -31.46 -15.50
C ARG A 206 -19.47 -31.04 -15.10
N GLU A 207 -18.44 -31.53 -15.79
CA GLU A 207 -17.07 -31.11 -15.54
C GLU A 207 -16.84 -29.66 -16.00
N GLU A 208 -17.37 -29.28 -17.15
CA GLU A 208 -17.36 -27.90 -17.65
C GLU A 208 -18.08 -26.94 -16.69
N ASP A 209 -19.29 -27.32 -16.25
CA ASP A 209 -20.07 -26.53 -15.30
C ASP A 209 -19.35 -26.39 -13.95
N ARG A 210 -18.73 -27.47 -13.46
CA ARG A 210 -17.95 -27.42 -12.22
C ARG A 210 -16.76 -26.48 -12.36
N HIS A 211 -16.03 -26.55 -13.45
CA HIS A 211 -14.91 -25.65 -13.71
C HIS A 211 -15.38 -24.19 -13.78
N LEU A 212 -16.50 -23.91 -14.45
CA LEU A 212 -17.06 -22.55 -14.49
C LEU A 212 -17.46 -22.05 -13.11
N LEU A 213 -18.10 -22.90 -12.29
CA LEU A 213 -18.48 -22.56 -10.93
C LEU A 213 -17.26 -22.29 -10.04
N GLU A 214 -16.20 -23.08 -10.17
CA GLU A 214 -14.93 -22.86 -9.45
C GLU A 214 -14.31 -21.50 -9.80
N THR A 215 -14.23 -21.17 -11.10
CA THR A 215 -13.75 -19.87 -11.57
C THR A 215 -14.60 -18.72 -11.04
N ARG A 216 -15.94 -18.84 -11.11
CA ARG A 216 -16.85 -17.80 -10.59
C ARG A 216 -16.75 -17.66 -9.08
N ALA A 217 -16.56 -18.76 -8.35
CA ALA A 217 -16.36 -18.72 -6.90
C ALA A 217 -15.06 -18.02 -6.54
N GLU A 218 -13.99 -18.22 -7.32
CA GLU A 218 -12.72 -17.50 -7.16
C GLU A 218 -12.86 -16.01 -7.46
N GLU A 219 -13.48 -15.65 -8.58
CA GLU A 219 -13.78 -14.25 -8.92
C GLU A 219 -14.60 -13.56 -7.83
N LEU A 220 -15.65 -14.22 -7.32
CA LEU A 220 -16.49 -13.70 -6.24
C LEU A 220 -15.72 -13.56 -4.93
N ARG A 221 -14.86 -14.51 -4.57
CA ARG A 221 -14.02 -14.45 -3.37
C ARG A 221 -13.05 -13.28 -3.45
N ASN A 222 -12.43 -13.08 -4.60
CA ASN A 222 -11.55 -11.95 -4.86
C ASN A 222 -12.34 -10.64 -4.78
N ALA A 223 -13.47 -10.55 -5.48
CA ALA A 223 -14.33 -9.37 -5.45
C ALA A 223 -14.84 -9.05 -4.04
N GLN A 224 -15.25 -10.05 -3.25
CA GLN A 224 -15.64 -9.87 -1.84
C GLN A 224 -14.49 -9.34 -1.00
N THR A 225 -13.28 -9.88 -1.20
CA THR A 225 -12.07 -9.41 -0.51
C THR A 225 -11.74 -7.97 -0.89
N PHE A 226 -12.10 -7.51 -2.10
CA PHE A 226 -11.99 -6.11 -2.53
C PHE A 226 -13.16 -5.22 -2.04
N LEU A 227 -14.34 -5.77 -1.80
CA LEU A 227 -15.54 -5.02 -1.42
C LEU A 227 -15.75 -4.90 0.09
N THR A 228 -15.11 -5.73 0.90
CA THR A 228 -15.19 -5.62 2.37
C THR A 228 -14.53 -4.33 2.85
N LYS A 229 -15.31 -3.44 3.46
CA LYS A 229 -14.83 -2.18 4.06
C LYS A 229 -14.42 -2.36 5.53
N ALA A 230 -13.96 -3.55 5.91
CA ALA A 230 -13.58 -3.80 7.29
C ALA A 230 -12.26 -3.08 7.54
N ASP A 231 -12.32 -1.96 8.24
CA ASP A 231 -11.15 -1.24 8.72
C ASP A 231 -10.39 -2.11 9.73
N ALA A 232 -9.07 -2.08 9.68
CA ALA A 232 -8.20 -2.82 10.60
C ALA A 232 -8.18 -2.21 12.01
N TYR A 233 -8.52 -0.93 12.12
CA TYR A 233 -8.52 -0.18 13.37
C TYR A 233 -9.86 0.51 13.58
N SER A 234 -10.28 0.66 14.84
CA SER A 234 -11.40 1.53 15.18
C SER A 234 -10.92 2.98 15.33
N HIS A 235 -11.86 3.94 15.31
CA HIS A 235 -11.54 5.34 15.63
C HIS A 235 -10.97 5.51 17.04
N ALA A 236 -11.38 4.67 18.00
CA ALA A 236 -10.87 4.71 19.35
C ALA A 236 -9.39 4.28 19.39
N ASP A 237 -9.02 3.26 18.61
CA ASP A 237 -7.62 2.81 18.52
C ASP A 237 -6.73 3.92 17.96
N ILE A 238 -7.16 4.59 16.89
CA ILE A 238 -6.39 5.68 16.28
C ILE A 238 -6.25 6.87 17.24
N LYS A 239 -7.33 7.24 17.95
CA LYS A 239 -7.26 8.28 18.99
C LYS A 239 -6.22 7.95 20.04
N ASN A 240 -6.25 6.73 20.59
CA ASN A 240 -5.27 6.29 21.59
C ASN A 240 -3.83 6.33 21.06
N MET A 241 -3.62 6.01 19.77
CA MET A 241 -2.30 6.12 19.13
C MET A 241 -1.84 7.58 19.01
N VAL A 242 -2.75 8.49 18.63
CA VAL A 242 -2.46 9.94 18.56
C VAL A 242 -2.22 10.52 19.96
N ASP A 243 -2.99 10.12 20.97
CA ASP A 243 -2.78 10.51 22.37
C ASP A 243 -1.41 10.04 22.89
N SER A 244 -1.01 8.81 22.54
CA SER A 244 0.30 8.27 22.90
C SER A 244 1.43 9.07 22.24
N LEU A 245 1.26 9.45 20.96
CA LEU A 245 2.20 10.31 20.24
C LEU A 245 2.29 11.70 20.90
N ASN A 246 1.17 12.35 21.16
CA ASN A 246 1.12 13.68 21.79
C ASN A 246 1.77 13.65 23.18
N SER A 247 1.49 12.63 23.99
CA SER A 247 2.09 12.45 25.31
C SER A 247 3.61 12.37 25.25
N GLU A 248 4.15 11.61 24.30
CA GLU A 248 5.60 11.47 24.15
C GLU A 248 6.28 12.73 23.63
N ILE A 249 5.60 13.48 22.75
CA ILE A 249 6.06 14.80 22.29
C ILE A 249 6.14 15.78 23.47
N MET A 250 5.07 15.88 24.26
CA MET A 250 5.01 16.76 25.43
C MET A 250 6.12 16.43 26.44
N GLN A 251 6.29 15.15 26.76
CA GLN A 251 7.31 14.75 27.73
C GLN A 251 8.74 14.94 27.21
N LEU A 252 9.00 14.78 25.90
CA LEU A 252 10.31 15.10 25.33
C LEU A 252 10.57 16.61 25.41
N ALA A 253 9.59 17.44 25.03
CA ALA A 253 9.74 18.89 25.10
C ALA A 253 10.05 19.37 26.52
N ALA A 254 9.32 18.87 27.53
CA ALA A 254 9.59 19.17 28.94
C ALA A 254 10.97 18.67 29.38
N PHE A 255 11.34 17.43 29.03
CA PHE A 255 12.66 16.91 29.38
C PHE A 255 13.80 17.75 28.79
N MET A 256 13.64 18.26 27.58
CA MET A 256 14.61 19.12 26.93
C MET A 256 14.70 20.52 27.53
N SER A 257 13.58 21.15 27.89
CA SER A 257 13.58 22.44 28.57
C SER A 257 14.27 22.36 29.94
N ASP A 258 14.01 21.29 30.68
CA ASP A 258 14.51 21.12 32.05
C ASP A 258 15.99 20.75 32.10
N SER A 259 16.49 20.01 31.09
CA SER A 259 17.83 19.41 31.12
C SER A 259 18.92 20.29 30.48
N LEU A 260 18.54 21.26 29.65
CA LEU A 260 19.50 22.05 28.88
C LEU A 260 19.78 23.40 29.55
N HIS A 261 21.06 23.79 29.53
CA HIS A 261 21.47 25.10 30.02
C HIS A 261 21.62 26.08 28.86
N PHE A 262 20.88 27.18 28.93
CA PHE A 262 20.85 28.19 27.87
C PHE A 262 21.66 29.41 28.27
N ASN A 263 22.46 29.93 27.33
CA ASN A 263 23.27 31.11 27.55
C ASN A 263 22.44 32.39 27.30
N ASP A 264 22.83 33.48 27.94
CA ASP A 264 22.25 34.82 27.73
C ASP A 264 23.00 35.64 26.67
N ILE A 265 23.85 34.96 25.89
CA ILE A 265 24.62 35.58 24.81
C ILE A 265 23.63 35.98 23.70
N PRO A 266 23.68 37.25 23.22
CA PRO A 266 22.87 37.67 22.09
C PRO A 266 23.12 36.81 20.85
N LEU A 267 22.07 36.57 20.07
CA LEU A 267 22.19 35.86 18.80
C LEU A 267 23.05 36.66 17.82
N ASP A 268 23.95 35.96 17.14
CA ASP A 268 24.73 36.53 16.04
C ASP A 268 23.94 36.36 14.73
N PHE A 269 23.32 37.45 14.27
CA PHE A 269 22.57 37.48 13.00
C PHE A 269 23.48 37.49 11.76
N SER A 270 24.80 37.60 11.92
CA SER A 270 25.75 37.40 10.82
C SER A 270 26.08 35.92 10.58
N ASP A 271 25.77 35.06 11.55
CA ASP A 271 25.98 33.62 11.45
C ASP A 271 24.87 32.95 10.63
N GLN A 272 25.26 32.34 9.51
CA GLN A 272 24.37 31.64 8.58
C GLN A 272 23.55 30.54 9.27
N HIS A 273 24.12 29.86 10.26
CA HIS A 273 23.43 28.82 11.00
C HIS A 273 22.26 29.37 11.83
N THR A 274 22.41 30.57 12.37
CA THR A 274 21.37 31.29 13.12
C THR A 274 20.28 31.80 12.18
N CYS A 275 20.63 32.40 11.04
CA CYS A 275 19.64 32.80 10.02
C CYS A 275 18.81 31.60 9.53
N ASN A 276 19.48 30.49 9.19
CA ASN A 276 18.81 29.26 8.76
C ASN A 276 17.89 28.67 9.85
N ALA A 277 18.26 28.78 11.12
CA ALA A 277 17.44 28.34 12.24
C ALA A 277 16.19 29.20 12.38
N ILE A 278 16.33 30.53 12.28
CA ILE A 278 15.23 31.49 12.32
C ILE A 278 14.24 31.21 11.18
N ASP A 279 14.71 31.07 9.95
CA ASP A 279 13.84 30.83 8.79
C ASP A 279 13.03 29.52 8.93
N ARG A 280 13.67 28.46 9.42
CA ARG A 280 12.98 27.18 9.70
C ARG A 280 11.94 27.32 10.81
N ALA A 281 12.29 28.00 11.91
CA ALA A 281 11.40 28.17 13.04
C ALA A 281 10.18 29.04 12.69
N LYS A 282 10.38 30.10 11.89
CA LYS A 282 9.30 30.95 11.37
C LYS A 282 8.29 30.15 10.56
N HIS A 283 8.76 29.20 9.74
CA HIS A 283 7.85 28.34 8.98
C HIS A 283 6.95 27.45 9.86
N SER A 284 7.43 27.02 11.04
CA SER A 284 6.66 26.14 11.92
C SER A 284 5.83 26.86 12.98
N LEU A 285 6.32 28.00 13.49
CA LEU A 285 5.80 28.69 14.67
C LEU A 285 5.33 30.13 14.40
N GLY A 286 5.71 30.72 13.28
CA GLY A 286 5.45 32.13 12.97
C GLY A 286 6.47 33.11 13.57
N ASP A 287 6.45 34.33 13.05
CA ASP A 287 7.39 35.40 13.42
C ASP A 287 7.31 35.75 14.91
N ARG A 288 6.10 35.94 15.43
CA ARG A 288 5.87 36.37 16.82
C ARG A 288 6.44 35.39 17.84
N MET A 289 6.35 34.08 17.58
CA MET A 289 6.87 33.06 18.51
C MET A 289 8.39 33.04 18.48
N VAL A 290 8.97 33.21 17.28
CA VAL A 290 10.42 33.33 17.11
C VAL A 290 10.96 34.58 17.80
N ASP A 291 10.21 35.69 17.78
CA ASP A 291 10.57 36.91 18.51
C ASP A 291 10.49 36.69 20.04
N LEU A 292 9.46 36.01 20.55
CA LEU A 292 9.36 35.65 21.96
C LEU A 292 10.50 34.71 22.40
N LEU A 293 10.86 33.72 21.58
CA LEU A 293 11.98 32.82 21.83
C LEU A 293 13.33 33.54 21.92
N GLN A 294 13.45 34.78 21.42
CA GLN A 294 14.66 35.60 21.51
C GLN A 294 14.69 36.46 22.78
N VAL A 295 13.57 36.63 23.48
CA VAL A 295 13.52 37.38 24.73
C VAL A 295 14.26 36.59 25.82
N ARG A 296 15.05 37.31 26.64
CA ARG A 296 15.90 36.73 27.71
C ARG A 296 15.63 37.30 29.10
N ASN A 297 14.70 38.25 29.21
CA ASN A 297 14.54 39.07 30.41
C ASN A 297 13.76 38.37 31.53
N ASP A 298 13.00 37.34 31.21
CA ASP A 298 12.15 36.60 32.14
C ASP A 298 12.46 35.09 32.01
N PRO A 299 13.08 34.46 33.03
CA PRO A 299 13.47 33.06 32.97
C PRO A 299 12.26 32.10 32.97
N ASP A 300 11.20 32.43 33.71
CA ASP A 300 10.01 31.58 33.82
C ASP A 300 9.23 31.58 32.50
N LEU A 301 9.06 32.77 31.90
CA LEU A 301 8.45 32.89 30.58
C LEU A 301 9.32 32.23 29.50
N ARG A 302 10.65 32.34 29.60
CA ARG A 302 11.58 31.72 28.64
C ARG A 302 11.47 30.20 28.64
N GLU A 303 11.43 29.57 29.81
CA GLU A 303 11.29 28.12 29.95
C GLU A 303 9.96 27.64 29.36
N LEU A 304 8.86 28.33 29.68
CA LEU A 304 7.53 28.05 29.14
C LEU A 304 7.49 28.17 27.62
N VAL A 305 7.98 29.30 27.06
CA VAL A 305 8.00 29.54 25.61
C VAL A 305 8.87 28.53 24.89
N LEU A 306 10.01 28.14 25.46
CA LEU A 306 10.88 27.10 24.92
C LEU A 306 10.17 25.75 24.86
N GLN A 307 9.59 25.29 25.97
CA GLN A 307 8.89 24.01 26.04
C GLN A 307 7.75 23.96 25.01
N ILE A 308 6.91 25.01 24.97
CA ILE A 308 5.79 25.11 24.02
C ILE A 308 6.29 25.10 22.57
N SER A 309 7.37 25.83 22.28
CA SER A 309 7.95 25.90 20.94
C SER A 309 8.53 24.56 20.48
N LEU A 310 9.21 23.83 21.37
CA LEU A 310 9.70 22.48 21.11
C LEU A 310 8.54 21.52 20.83
N GLN A 311 7.52 21.50 21.71
CA GLN A 311 6.34 20.67 21.55
C GLN A 311 5.64 20.95 20.21
N ALA A 312 5.37 22.21 19.89
CA ALA A 312 4.70 22.59 18.65
C ALA A 312 5.51 22.27 17.40
N THR A 313 6.83 22.46 17.45
CA THR A 313 7.73 22.15 16.33
C THR A 313 7.77 20.65 16.05
N ILE A 314 7.85 19.83 17.10
CA ILE A 314 7.85 18.37 16.96
C ILE A 314 6.47 17.90 16.48
N ALA A 315 5.38 18.41 17.04
CA ALA A 315 4.01 18.09 16.60
C ALA A 315 3.81 18.41 15.11
N ARG A 316 4.17 19.63 14.67
CA ARG A 316 4.11 20.03 13.25
C ARG A 316 4.96 19.13 12.36
N THR A 317 6.15 18.75 12.82
CA THR A 317 7.02 17.83 12.09
C THR A 317 6.36 16.45 11.92
N CYS A 318 5.76 15.91 12.98
CA CYS A 318 5.01 14.66 12.95
C CYS A 318 3.79 14.73 12.01
N GLU A 319 2.99 15.80 12.07
CA GLU A 319 1.85 16.01 11.16
C GLU A 319 2.30 15.99 9.70
N SER A 320 3.32 16.79 9.38
CA SER A 320 3.87 16.89 8.03
C SER A 320 4.37 15.53 7.55
N MET A 321 5.10 14.81 8.40
CA MET A 321 5.58 13.47 8.08
C MET A 321 4.45 12.49 7.87
N ILE A 322 3.43 12.44 8.73
CA ILE A 322 2.24 11.56 8.57
C ILE A 322 1.53 11.87 7.24
N ARG A 323 1.31 13.15 6.92
CA ARG A 323 0.59 13.53 5.70
C ARG A 323 1.31 13.16 4.40
N ARG A 324 2.65 13.08 4.42
CA ARG A 324 3.45 12.75 3.23
C ARG A 324 3.17 11.34 2.72
N TRP A 325 3.25 11.19 1.40
CA TRP A 325 3.14 9.90 0.69
C TRP A 325 4.51 9.32 0.33
N HIS A 326 5.52 10.17 0.27
CA HIS A 326 6.88 9.82 -0.13
C HIS A 326 7.90 10.80 0.49
N ARG A 327 9.14 10.34 0.67
CA ARG A 327 10.26 11.11 1.24
C ARG A 327 10.76 12.25 0.34
N GLU A 328 10.62 12.09 -0.96
CA GLU A 328 10.89 13.14 -1.95
C GLU A 328 9.64 13.98 -2.17
N ILE A 329 9.78 15.31 -2.10
CA ILE A 329 8.67 16.27 -2.20
C ILE A 329 7.98 16.19 -3.56
N LYS A 330 8.74 16.10 -4.66
CA LYS A 330 8.17 16.02 -6.02
C LYS A 330 7.26 14.82 -6.18
N THR A 331 7.74 13.66 -5.75
CA THR A 331 7.00 12.40 -5.80
C THR A 331 5.81 12.41 -4.84
N HIS A 332 5.93 13.02 -3.65
CA HIS A 332 4.79 13.24 -2.76
C HIS A 332 3.68 14.05 -3.43
N ASN A 333 4.02 15.18 -4.06
CA ASN A 333 3.05 16.04 -4.75
C ASN A 333 2.36 15.32 -5.91
N MET A 334 3.10 14.46 -6.63
CA MET A 334 2.52 13.60 -7.66
C MET A 334 1.47 12.64 -7.07
N PHE A 335 1.79 11.96 -5.96
CA PHE A 335 0.84 11.05 -5.30
C PHE A 335 -0.40 11.75 -4.77
N VAL A 336 -0.28 12.96 -4.20
CA VAL A 336 -1.43 13.76 -3.76
C VAL A 336 -2.37 14.03 -4.94
N ARG A 337 -1.84 14.54 -6.05
CA ARG A 337 -2.63 14.82 -7.26
C ARG A 337 -3.29 13.57 -7.85
N LEU A 338 -2.56 12.46 -7.88
CA LEU A 338 -3.10 11.16 -8.32
C LEU A 338 -4.24 10.70 -7.41
N TYR A 339 -4.05 10.79 -6.10
CA TYR A 339 -5.05 10.39 -5.12
C TYR A 339 -6.32 11.22 -5.24
N ASP A 340 -6.21 12.54 -5.39
CA ASP A 340 -7.38 13.41 -5.57
C ASP A 340 -8.18 13.03 -6.82
N ASN A 341 -7.49 12.68 -7.90
CA ASN A 341 -8.13 12.18 -9.12
C ASN A 341 -8.85 10.84 -8.89
N VAL A 342 -8.22 9.90 -8.18
CA VAL A 342 -8.83 8.61 -7.81
C VAL A 342 -10.06 8.83 -6.92
N LYS A 343 -9.93 9.67 -5.89
CA LYS A 343 -11.00 10.05 -4.97
C LYS A 343 -12.14 10.77 -5.68
N LYS A 344 -11.88 11.53 -6.74
CA LYS A 344 -12.90 12.19 -7.60
C LYS A 344 -13.65 11.21 -8.49
N LYS A 345 -12.97 10.23 -9.09
CA LYS A 345 -13.54 9.34 -10.12
C LYS A 345 -14.08 8.01 -9.59
N SER A 346 -13.67 7.59 -8.40
CA SER A 346 -13.91 6.25 -7.87
C SER A 346 -14.82 6.26 -6.65
N THR A 347 -15.37 5.09 -6.31
CA THR A 347 -16.10 4.93 -5.04
C THR A 347 -15.16 5.10 -3.85
N PRO A 348 -15.64 5.51 -2.65
CA PRO A 348 -14.80 5.67 -1.47
C PRO A 348 -14.01 4.41 -1.11
N ALA A 349 -14.59 3.22 -1.30
CA ALA A 349 -13.91 1.95 -1.03
C ALA A 349 -12.68 1.74 -1.93
N VAL A 350 -12.80 2.07 -3.22
CA VAL A 350 -11.70 1.97 -4.19
C VAL A 350 -10.63 2.99 -3.86
N ALA A 351 -11.02 4.24 -3.55
CA ALA A 351 -10.08 5.28 -3.18
C ALA A 351 -9.31 4.94 -1.89
N GLY A 352 -9.99 4.49 -0.84
CA GLY A 352 -9.34 4.11 0.42
C GLY A 352 -8.34 2.96 0.25
N ARG A 353 -8.69 1.94 -0.54
CA ARG A 353 -7.76 0.82 -0.83
C ARG A 353 -6.59 1.24 -1.71
N TRP A 354 -6.82 2.09 -2.70
CA TRP A 354 -5.74 2.65 -3.50
C TRP A 354 -4.76 3.40 -2.60
N ARG A 355 -5.25 4.26 -1.69
CA ARG A 355 -4.41 4.93 -0.70
C ARG A 355 -3.61 3.91 0.11
N ALA A 356 -4.27 2.90 0.66
CA ALA A 356 -3.63 1.92 1.52
C ALA A 356 -2.49 1.18 0.81
N MET A 357 -2.75 0.64 -0.38
CA MET A 357 -1.73 -0.07 -1.16
C MET A 357 -0.59 0.86 -1.57
N THR A 358 -0.90 2.06 -2.07
CA THR A 358 0.15 2.99 -2.51
C THR A 358 1.03 3.41 -1.34
N ARG A 359 0.46 3.78 -0.18
CA ARG A 359 1.26 4.22 0.98
C ARG A 359 2.14 3.12 1.55
N ALA A 360 1.63 1.89 1.60
CA ALA A 360 2.40 0.72 2.07
C ALA A 360 3.68 0.50 1.23
N GLU A 361 3.61 0.75 -0.07
CA GLU A 361 4.73 0.52 -0.99
C GLU A 361 5.68 1.73 -1.13
N THR A 362 5.20 2.96 -0.92
CA THR A 362 5.95 4.16 -1.31
C THR A 362 6.67 4.87 -0.17
N LYS A 363 6.26 4.68 1.09
CA LYS A 363 6.75 5.52 2.19
C LYS A 363 7.75 4.84 3.11
N TYR A 364 7.44 3.63 3.57
CA TYR A 364 8.24 2.88 4.55
C TYR A 364 8.61 1.51 4.01
N THR A 365 9.47 1.46 2.99
CA THR A 365 9.94 0.20 2.41
C THR A 365 10.86 -0.57 3.37
N SER A 366 11.56 0.13 4.29
CA SER A 366 12.40 -0.45 5.34
C SER A 366 12.30 0.32 6.66
N GLU A 367 12.74 -0.29 7.76
CA GLU A 367 12.88 0.43 9.05
C GLU A 367 13.96 1.53 8.98
N ALA A 368 14.98 1.34 8.16
CA ALA A 368 16.00 2.35 7.91
C ALA A 368 15.42 3.62 7.28
N ASP A 369 14.37 3.52 6.45
CA ASP A 369 13.71 4.68 5.86
C ASP A 369 12.99 5.53 6.92
N VAL A 370 12.41 4.91 7.94
CA VAL A 370 11.78 5.61 9.06
C VAL A 370 12.85 6.38 9.82
N GLN A 371 13.97 5.73 10.12
CA GLN A 371 15.10 6.35 10.80
C GLN A 371 15.69 7.51 9.97
N GLN A 372 15.86 7.34 8.66
CA GLN A 372 16.43 8.38 7.79
C GLN A 372 15.49 9.59 7.64
N LEU A 373 14.17 9.35 7.54
CA LEU A 373 13.18 10.41 7.42
C LEU A 373 13.06 11.20 8.73
N CYS A 374 13.03 10.51 9.87
CA CYS A 374 12.76 11.12 11.16
C CYS A 374 14.02 11.69 11.83
N CYS A 375 15.14 10.96 11.80
CA CYS A 375 16.37 11.34 12.51
C CYS A 375 17.18 12.46 11.82
N ASN A 376 16.79 12.90 10.61
CA ASN A 376 17.40 14.08 10.00
C ASN A 376 16.54 15.33 10.18
N LEU A 377 15.24 15.25 9.88
CA LEU A 377 14.38 16.43 9.87
C LEU A 377 13.97 16.87 11.28
N MET A 378 13.60 15.93 12.15
CA MET A 378 13.14 16.27 13.49
C MET A 378 14.26 16.86 14.35
N PRO A 379 15.48 16.28 14.42
CA PRO A 379 16.59 16.91 15.12
C PRO A 379 17.00 18.27 14.55
N ALA A 380 16.93 18.48 13.23
CA ALA A 380 17.24 19.76 12.62
C ALA A 380 16.24 20.86 13.03
N ASN A 381 14.95 20.54 13.09
CA ASN A 381 13.91 21.47 13.54
C ASN A 381 14.04 21.77 15.04
N ILE A 382 14.26 20.73 15.86
CA ILE A 382 14.51 20.88 17.31
C ILE A 382 15.74 21.77 17.55
N TRP A 383 16.84 21.49 16.87
CA TRP A 383 18.07 22.25 16.98
C TRP A 383 17.88 23.73 16.62
N SER A 384 17.03 24.02 15.64
CA SER A 384 16.72 25.40 15.25
C SER A 384 16.08 26.18 16.41
N ILE A 385 15.12 25.57 17.12
CA ILE A 385 14.50 26.17 18.30
C ILE A 385 15.50 26.34 19.44
N LEU A 386 16.29 25.31 19.76
CA LEU A 386 17.29 25.36 20.82
C LEU A 386 18.33 26.46 20.56
N ARG A 387 18.77 26.61 19.30
CA ARG A 387 19.71 27.66 18.90
C ARG A 387 19.13 29.05 19.14
N ILE A 388 17.89 29.29 18.68
CA ILE A 388 17.20 30.57 18.90
C ILE A 388 17.02 30.86 20.39
N ALA A 389 16.79 29.84 21.22
CA ALA A 389 16.67 29.97 22.67
C ALA A 389 18.01 30.21 23.40
N GLY A 390 19.15 30.19 22.69
CA GLY A 390 20.48 30.47 23.24
C GLY A 390 21.28 29.23 23.63
N TRP A 391 20.90 28.03 23.18
CA TRP A 391 21.70 26.82 23.36
C TRP A 391 22.82 26.77 22.33
N MET A 392 23.95 27.38 22.69
CA MET A 392 25.12 27.51 21.81
C MET A 392 26.27 26.62 22.29
N VAL A 393 26.08 25.30 22.15
CA VAL A 393 27.10 24.29 22.50
C VAL A 393 27.89 23.90 21.24
N PRO A 394 29.24 23.88 21.29
CA PRO A 394 30.06 23.27 20.25
C PRO A 394 29.65 21.81 20.07
N ASP A 395 29.47 21.36 18.82
CA ASP A 395 28.99 19.99 18.54
C ASP A 395 27.64 19.65 19.21
N ALA A 396 26.67 20.58 19.12
CA ALA A 396 25.31 20.38 19.64
C ALA A 396 24.61 19.11 19.09
N LYS A 397 24.93 18.67 17.87
CA LYS A 397 24.30 17.51 17.23
C LYS A 397 24.59 16.18 17.95
N PRO A 398 25.84 15.77 18.21
CA PRO A 398 26.11 14.55 18.97
C PRO A 398 25.57 14.60 20.40
N VAL A 399 25.49 15.78 21.03
CA VAL A 399 24.83 15.94 22.34
C VAL A 399 23.34 15.63 22.23
N LEU A 400 22.66 16.21 21.24
CA LEU A 400 21.24 15.97 20.98
C LEU A 400 20.96 14.48 20.71
N GLU A 401 21.80 13.83 19.90
CA GLU A 401 21.69 12.41 19.58
C GLU A 401 21.93 11.52 20.81
N ARG A 402 22.96 11.81 21.61
CA ARG A 402 23.31 11.03 22.81
C ARG A 402 22.23 11.12 23.88
N ASP A 403 21.75 12.33 24.17
CA ASP A 403 20.91 12.58 25.35
C ASP A 403 19.42 12.43 25.03
N PHE A 404 19.00 12.74 23.80
CA PHE A 404 17.58 12.78 23.40
C PHE A 404 17.24 11.85 22.24
N GLY A 405 18.22 11.27 21.54
CA GLY A 405 18.01 10.45 20.35
C GLY A 405 17.11 9.23 20.58
N GLY A 406 17.18 8.61 21.76
CA GLY A 406 16.30 7.48 22.11
C GLY A 406 14.81 7.85 22.14
N ARG A 407 14.47 9.03 22.68
CA ARG A 407 13.11 9.56 22.77
C ARG A 407 12.60 10.05 21.42
N ILE A 408 13.47 10.71 20.64
CA ILE A 408 13.18 11.11 19.25
C ILE A 408 12.86 9.87 18.40
N LEU A 409 13.59 8.77 18.59
CA LEU A 409 13.31 7.51 17.91
C LEU A 409 11.96 6.90 18.34
N GLU A 410 11.58 7.01 19.61
CA GLU A 410 10.27 6.53 20.07
C GLU A 410 9.11 7.34 19.46
N ILE A 411 9.21 8.67 19.41
CA ILE A 411 8.26 9.53 18.69
C ILE A 411 8.16 9.10 17.23
N SER A 412 9.28 8.80 16.58
CA SER A 412 9.33 8.35 15.19
C SER A 412 8.55 7.03 14.98
N LYS A 413 8.67 6.09 15.93
CA LYS A 413 7.92 4.82 15.92
C LYS A 413 6.42 5.03 16.16
N LEU A 414 6.05 5.89 17.11
CA LEU A 414 4.65 6.25 17.38
C LEU A 414 4.02 6.92 16.16
N MET A 415 4.72 7.87 15.55
CA MET A 415 4.30 8.56 14.33
C MET A 415 4.10 7.58 13.17
N LYS A 416 5.04 6.64 12.94
CA LYS A 416 4.89 5.60 11.93
C LYS A 416 3.63 4.75 12.18
N ARG A 417 3.37 4.35 13.43
CA ARG A 417 2.19 3.56 13.79
C ARG A 417 0.89 4.30 13.47
N VAL A 418 0.79 5.58 13.85
CA VAL A 418 -0.35 6.44 13.50
C VAL A 418 -0.50 6.53 11.98
N ASP A 419 0.60 6.72 11.26
CA ASP A 419 0.59 6.85 9.82
C ASP A 419 0.10 5.60 9.09
N GLN A 420 0.56 4.42 9.49
CA GLN A 420 0.11 3.15 8.92
C GLN A 420 -1.35 2.88 9.29
N ALA A 421 -1.76 3.17 10.52
CA ALA A 421 -3.15 2.98 10.94
C ALA A 421 -4.11 3.81 10.09
N ILE A 422 -3.81 5.10 9.88
CA ILE A 422 -4.65 6.03 9.11
C ILE A 422 -4.52 5.80 7.59
N GLY A 423 -3.30 5.65 7.11
CA GLY A 423 -2.98 5.57 5.69
C GLY A 423 -3.31 4.22 5.07
N GLU A 424 -3.08 3.14 5.80
CA GLU A 424 -3.16 1.76 5.31
C GLU A 424 -4.29 0.97 5.97
N GLY A 425 -4.46 1.14 7.28
CA GLY A 425 -5.41 0.33 8.07
C GLY A 425 -6.87 0.74 7.96
N ILE A 426 -7.15 2.02 7.72
CA ILE A 426 -8.51 2.50 7.43
C ILE A 426 -8.70 2.64 5.93
N THR A 427 -9.75 2.02 5.39
CA THR A 427 -10.12 2.12 3.97
C THR A 427 -11.54 2.63 3.77
N SER A 428 -12.35 2.69 4.82
CA SER A 428 -13.73 3.16 4.75
C SER A 428 -13.86 4.68 4.56
N GLU A 429 -12.90 5.46 5.05
CA GLU A 429 -12.86 6.92 5.00
C GLU A 429 -11.42 7.47 5.05
N ASP A 430 -11.29 8.79 4.95
CA ASP A 430 -10.01 9.48 4.90
C ASP A 430 -9.79 10.25 6.22
N LEU A 431 -9.01 9.65 7.11
CA LEU A 431 -8.58 10.32 8.33
C LEU A 431 -7.32 11.14 8.05
N VAL A 432 -7.21 12.26 8.76
CA VAL A 432 -6.10 13.19 8.66
C VAL A 432 -5.77 13.68 10.07
N VAL A 433 -4.52 13.50 10.47
CA VAL A 433 -3.95 14.21 11.61
C VAL A 433 -3.72 15.65 11.21
N PHE A 434 -4.04 16.60 12.06
CA PHE A 434 -3.88 18.02 11.75
C PHE A 434 -3.28 18.80 12.91
N ALA A 435 -2.49 19.81 12.54
CA ALA A 435 -2.07 20.90 13.40
C ALA A 435 -2.72 22.19 12.89
N VAL A 436 -3.00 23.11 13.80
CA VAL A 436 -3.58 24.42 13.52
C VAL A 436 -2.45 25.42 13.23
N GLU A 437 -2.66 26.24 12.20
CA GLU A 437 -1.70 27.27 11.81
C GLU A 437 -1.61 28.38 12.86
N HIS A 438 -0.42 28.94 13.03
CA HIS A 438 -0.22 30.09 13.90
C HIS A 438 -1.00 31.31 13.39
N ASP A 439 -1.34 32.21 14.30
CA ASP A 439 -2.15 33.42 14.07
C ASP A 439 -3.55 33.16 13.48
N THR A 440 -4.02 31.91 13.51
CA THR A 440 -5.41 31.60 13.16
C THR A 440 -6.35 31.87 14.33
N ARG A 441 -7.59 32.28 14.01
CA ARG A 441 -8.61 32.52 15.04
C ARG A 441 -8.98 31.22 15.74
N PHE A 442 -9.04 31.25 17.07
CA PHE A 442 -9.48 30.12 17.87
C PHE A 442 -10.89 29.68 17.47
N ASN A 443 -11.04 28.37 17.21
CA ASN A 443 -12.33 27.77 16.89
C ASN A 443 -12.63 26.63 17.88
N PRO A 444 -13.60 26.80 18.80
CA PRO A 444 -13.90 25.80 19.81
C PRO A 444 -14.47 24.49 19.25
N THR A 445 -14.88 24.46 17.97
CA THR A 445 -15.37 23.22 17.34
C THR A 445 -14.25 22.25 16.97
N SER A 446 -13.06 22.76 16.64
CA SER A 446 -11.90 21.98 16.21
C SER A 446 -10.70 22.05 17.16
N MET A 447 -10.73 22.99 18.11
CA MET A 447 -9.60 23.33 18.97
C MET A 447 -10.00 23.28 20.45
N VAL A 448 -9.03 23.00 21.31
CA VAL A 448 -9.12 23.13 22.77
C VAL A 448 -7.96 23.99 23.22
N ASP A 449 -8.26 25.03 24.00
CA ASP A 449 -7.22 25.79 24.69
C ASP A 449 -6.79 24.99 25.93
N ALA A 450 -5.57 24.46 25.91
CA ALA A 450 -5.03 23.66 27.01
C ALA A 450 -4.81 24.50 28.28
N ASN A 451 -4.68 25.82 28.14
CA ASN A 451 -4.33 26.75 29.21
C ASN A 451 -5.51 27.65 29.59
N HIS A 452 -6.73 27.24 29.26
CA HIS A 452 -7.92 28.06 29.46
C HIS A 452 -8.08 28.50 30.92
N ASN A 453 -7.88 29.79 31.18
CA ASN A 453 -8.24 30.43 32.43
C ASN A 453 -9.68 30.95 32.32
N PRO A 454 -10.65 30.38 33.06
CA PRO A 454 -12.06 30.77 32.97
C PRO A 454 -12.37 32.20 33.44
N MET A 455 -11.38 32.93 33.97
CA MET A 455 -11.53 34.29 34.51
C MET A 455 -11.18 35.42 33.52
N SER A 456 -10.77 35.11 32.28
CA SER A 456 -10.39 36.14 31.29
C SER A 456 -11.61 36.61 30.49
N GLU A 457 -12.35 37.59 31.03
CA GLU A 457 -13.60 38.12 30.44
C GLU A 457 -13.42 39.28 29.45
N MET A 458 -12.19 39.66 29.09
CA MET A 458 -11.95 40.68 28.04
C MET A 458 -10.80 40.23 27.16
N ILE A 459 -11.12 39.58 26.03
CA ILE A 459 -10.13 39.12 25.07
C ILE A 459 -10.41 39.81 23.73
N THR A 460 -9.46 40.62 23.27
CA THR A 460 -9.48 41.22 21.93
C THR A 460 -9.31 40.12 20.85
N ASP A 461 -9.73 40.38 19.60
CA ASP A 461 -9.62 39.37 18.53
C ASP A 461 -8.16 38.87 18.34
N GLU A 462 -7.15 39.72 18.59
CA GLU A 462 -5.73 39.37 18.54
C GLU A 462 -5.27 38.43 19.67
N GLU A 463 -5.92 38.49 20.83
CA GLU A 463 -5.63 37.64 21.99
C GLU A 463 -6.37 36.29 21.92
N THR A 464 -7.37 36.17 21.04
CA THR A 464 -8.03 34.91 20.67
C THR A 464 -7.31 34.15 19.55
N ALA A 465 -6.21 34.69 19.02
CA ALA A 465 -5.44 34.03 17.99
C ALA A 465 -4.55 32.91 18.58
N VAL A 466 -4.41 31.84 17.81
CA VAL A 466 -3.58 30.68 18.14
C VAL A 466 -2.11 31.05 17.99
N ALA A 467 -1.33 30.90 19.07
CA ALA A 467 0.11 31.03 19.00
C ALA A 467 0.73 29.80 18.34
N CYS A 468 0.35 28.60 18.78
CA CYS A 468 0.80 27.35 18.17
C CYS A 468 -0.08 26.16 18.57
N THR A 469 0.13 25.02 17.91
CA THR A 469 -0.51 23.74 18.27
C THR A 469 0.41 22.96 19.20
N SER A 470 -0.07 22.64 20.41
CA SER A 470 0.66 21.78 21.35
C SER A 470 0.41 20.30 21.08
N ASP A 471 -0.84 19.91 20.81
CA ASP A 471 -1.21 18.51 20.57
C ASP A 471 -1.99 18.35 19.27
N LEU A 472 -1.67 17.30 18.54
CA LEU A 472 -2.26 16.99 17.25
C LEU A 472 -3.73 16.59 17.37
N GLY A 473 -4.54 17.11 16.45
CA GLY A 473 -5.94 16.73 16.30
C GLY A 473 -6.13 15.63 15.25
N LEU A 474 -7.32 15.03 15.24
CA LEU A 474 -7.74 14.02 14.25
C LEU A 474 -9.09 14.40 13.65
N ARG A 475 -9.18 14.42 12.33
CA ARG A 475 -10.43 14.65 11.59
C ARG A 475 -10.61 13.64 10.48
N THR A 476 -11.86 13.37 10.13
CA THR A 476 -12.22 12.64 8.92
C THR A 476 -12.73 13.60 7.85
N THR A 477 -12.50 13.28 6.58
CA THR A 477 -13.11 13.97 5.45
C THR A 477 -13.98 13.01 4.66
N ARG A 478 -15.24 13.40 4.45
CA ARG A 478 -16.19 12.61 3.66
C ARG A 478 -16.81 13.47 2.57
N LYS A 479 -16.97 12.89 1.39
CA LYS A 479 -17.81 13.49 0.34
C LYS A 479 -19.27 13.23 0.67
N VAL A 480 -20.04 14.29 0.78
CA VAL A 480 -21.50 14.21 0.90
C VAL A 480 -22.09 14.50 -0.47
N PRO A 481 -23.02 13.68 -0.98
CA PRO A 481 -23.73 14.00 -2.21
C PRO A 481 -24.40 15.36 -2.04
N ALA A 482 -24.22 16.24 -3.02
CA ALA A 482 -24.80 17.56 -2.98
C ALA A 482 -26.32 17.45 -2.84
N SER A 483 -26.91 18.35 -2.05
CA SER A 483 -28.36 18.59 -2.09
C SER A 483 -28.76 18.88 -3.54
N SER A 484 -29.98 18.49 -3.92
CA SER A 484 -30.50 18.40 -5.30
C SER A 484 -30.36 19.63 -6.21
N ASP A 485 -29.80 20.73 -5.73
CA ASP A 485 -29.73 22.04 -6.39
C ASP A 485 -28.29 22.56 -6.62
N SER A 486 -27.25 21.76 -6.36
CA SER A 486 -25.86 22.19 -6.61
C SER A 486 -25.01 21.05 -7.17
N GLN A 487 -24.30 21.28 -8.28
CA GLN A 487 -23.38 20.29 -8.87
C GLN A 487 -22.06 20.14 -8.10
N VAL A 488 -21.87 20.88 -7.01
CA VAL A 488 -20.63 20.91 -6.23
C VAL A 488 -20.68 19.87 -5.12
N THR A 489 -19.83 18.84 -5.21
CA THR A 489 -19.62 17.86 -4.13
C THR A 489 -19.14 18.57 -2.86
N LYS A 490 -19.96 18.59 -1.80
CA LYS A 490 -19.55 19.17 -0.51
C LYS A 490 -18.63 18.20 0.22
N ILE A 491 -17.45 18.67 0.62
CA ILE A 491 -16.56 17.94 1.52
C ILE A 491 -16.98 18.28 2.94
N GLU A 492 -17.49 17.30 3.67
CA GLU A 492 -17.77 17.42 5.09
C GLU A 492 -16.53 16.96 5.86
N SER A 493 -15.99 17.84 6.71
CA SER A 493 -14.95 17.46 7.67
C SER A 493 -15.56 17.32 9.05
N ARG A 494 -15.34 16.16 9.68
CA ARG A 494 -15.78 15.89 11.04
C ARG A 494 -14.57 15.72 11.94
N VAL A 495 -14.49 16.54 12.98
CA VAL A 495 -13.44 16.45 14.00
C VAL A 495 -13.74 15.25 14.90
N LEU A 496 -12.78 14.33 14.99
CA LEU A 496 -12.84 13.15 15.86
C LEU A 496 -12.14 13.42 17.19
N MET A 497 -11.03 14.16 17.13
CA MET A 497 -10.23 14.63 18.26
C MET A 497 -9.80 16.06 17.95
N LYS A 498 -10.03 16.97 18.89
CA LYS A 498 -9.65 18.38 18.73
C LYS A 498 -8.14 18.51 18.94
N ALA A 499 -7.52 19.46 18.24
CA ALA A 499 -6.13 19.83 18.50
C ALA A 499 -6.06 20.68 19.77
N ASN A 500 -5.07 20.44 20.63
CA ASN A 500 -4.79 21.37 21.73
C ASN A 500 -3.91 22.50 21.19
N VAL A 501 -4.28 23.72 21.51
CA VAL A 501 -3.61 24.93 21.06
C VAL A 501 -3.25 25.81 22.25
N VAL A 502 -2.20 26.60 22.08
CA VAL A 502 -1.81 27.68 22.98
C VAL A 502 -2.24 28.98 22.33
N LEU A 503 -2.91 29.85 23.08
CA LEU A 503 -3.34 31.17 22.61
C LEU A 503 -2.30 32.25 22.96
N TRP A 504 -2.30 33.34 22.19
CA TRP A 504 -1.44 34.50 22.47
C TRP A 504 -1.74 35.14 23.83
N SER A 505 -3.00 35.09 24.29
CA SER A 505 -3.40 35.53 25.62
C SER A 505 -2.66 34.81 26.76
N THR A 506 -2.16 33.60 26.54
CA THR A 506 -1.36 32.87 27.54
C THR A 506 0.09 33.36 27.62
N LEU A 507 0.66 33.80 26.49
CA LEU A 507 2.09 34.09 26.37
C LEU A 507 2.43 35.58 26.53
N VAL A 508 1.44 36.46 26.42
CA VAL A 508 1.60 37.92 26.44
C VAL A 508 0.91 38.55 27.67
N SER A 509 0.47 37.73 28.64
CA SER A 509 -0.23 38.19 29.85
C SER A 509 0.65 38.98 30.81
#